data_AF-A0AAV1Z2G8-F1
#
_entry.id   AF-A0AAV1Z2G8-F1
#
_cell.length_a   1.000
_cell.length_b   1.000
_cell.length_c   1.000
_cell.angle_alpha   90.00
_cell.angle_beta   90.00
_cell.angle_gamma   90.00
#
_symmetry.space_group_name_H-M   'P 1'
#
loop_
_entity.id
_entity.type
_entity.pdbx_description
1 polymer ?
#
loop_
_entity_poly.entity_id
_entity_poly.type
_entity_poly.pdbx_seq_one_letter_code
_entity_poly.pdbx_strand_id
1 'polypeptide(L)'
;MYEYLGKKLESKLRLAVGALLAKAGNRTLAAYFRLVIKSLFKIMNSTTPQKVALAFIQEGGKHPNKATRETAAQFLALLTVTLGPSNSLTSHILAGPMIKCAAQFVFDCSALTRHCGKRMFQVLMSNPNFEKLKEHHLDINTAQNLIKVLEQIETKGVSEEFLPIKIIK
;
A
#
# COMPACT_ATOMS: atom_id res chain seq x y z
N MET A 1 10.04 13.16 15.22
CA MET A 1 11.20 12.25 15.08
C MET A 1 11.56 12.01 13.62
N TYR A 2 10.72 11.31 12.82
CA TYR A 2 11.02 11.09 11.40
C TYR A 2 11.09 12.38 10.56
N GLU A 3 10.35 13.41 10.95
CA GLU A 3 10.44 14.75 10.35
C GLU A 3 11.83 15.41 10.50
N TYR A 4 12.52 15.13 11.61
CA TYR A 4 13.83 15.73 11.91
C TYR A 4 15.01 14.83 11.54
N LEU A 5 14.83 13.50 11.64
CA LEU A 5 15.89 12.52 11.41
C LEU A 5 15.80 11.87 10.02
N GLY A 6 14.60 11.84 9.42
CA GLY A 6 14.33 11.39 8.06
C GLY A 6 15.08 10.11 7.67
N LYS A 7 15.89 10.23 6.61
CA LYS A 7 16.69 9.14 6.04
C LYS A 7 17.60 8.43 7.04
N LYS A 8 18.05 9.11 8.11
CA LYS A 8 18.92 8.51 9.15
C LYS A 8 18.21 7.43 9.96
N LEU A 9 16.88 7.36 9.93
CA LEU A 9 16.06 6.34 10.61
C LEU A 9 15.55 5.24 9.68
N GLU A 10 15.99 5.19 8.43
CA GLU A 10 15.53 4.17 7.49
C GLU A 10 15.87 2.74 7.92
N SER A 11 16.95 2.55 8.68
CA SER A 11 17.30 1.25 9.26
C SER A 11 16.24 0.71 10.23
N LYS A 12 15.43 1.60 10.82
CA LYS A 12 14.34 1.25 11.76
C LYS A 12 12.95 1.37 11.14
N LEU A 13 12.87 1.64 9.84
CA LEU A 13 11.63 1.95 9.14
C LEU A 13 10.59 0.82 9.26
N ARG A 14 11.02 -0.42 9.04
CA ARG A 14 10.17 -1.60 9.15
C ARG A 14 9.53 -1.71 10.53
N LEU A 15 10.34 -1.62 11.59
CA LEU A 15 9.86 -1.69 12.98
C LEU A 15 8.87 -0.56 13.30
N ALA A 16 9.17 0.66 12.88
CA ALA A 16 8.31 1.82 13.13
C ALA A 16 6.96 1.70 12.40
N VAL A 17 6.97 1.31 11.12
CA VAL A 17 5.77 1.09 10.32
C VAL A 17 4.93 -0.04 10.91
N GLY A 18 5.54 -1.19 11.26
CA GLY A 18 4.83 -2.31 11.86
C GLY A 18 4.15 -1.96 13.19
N ALA A 19 4.87 -1.27 14.09
CA ALA A 19 4.31 -0.83 15.36
C ALA A 19 3.12 0.13 15.17
N LEU A 20 3.23 1.10 14.25
CA LEU A 20 2.16 2.04 13.96
C LEU A 20 0.96 1.38 13.25
N LEU A 21 1.20 0.44 12.33
CA LEU A 21 0.15 -0.33 11.65
C LEU A 21 -0.63 -1.23 12.61
N ALA A 22 0.06 -1.86 13.57
CA ALA A 22 -0.58 -2.62 14.63
C ALA A 22 -1.50 -1.73 15.47
N LYS A 23 -1.08 -0.49 15.77
CA LYS A 23 -1.91 0.49 16.48
C LYS A 23 -3.06 1.02 15.63
N ALA A 24 -2.87 1.21 14.32
CA ALA A 24 -3.94 1.61 13.39
C ALA A 24 -5.06 0.57 13.27
N GLY A 25 -4.76 -0.70 13.59
CA GLY A 25 -5.75 -1.78 13.65
C GLY A 25 -6.75 -1.65 14.80
N ASN A 26 -6.47 -0.79 15.79
CA ASN A 26 -7.39 -0.45 16.87
C ASN A 26 -8.01 0.93 16.61
N ARG A 27 -9.24 0.93 16.07
CA ARG A 27 -9.98 2.15 15.71
C ARG A 27 -10.91 2.68 16.81
N THR A 28 -10.81 2.17 18.05
CA THR A 28 -11.74 2.50 19.14
C THR A 28 -11.76 3.99 19.50
N LEU A 29 -10.60 4.65 19.45
CA LEU A 29 -10.48 6.10 19.72
C LEU A 29 -10.08 6.83 18.45
N ALA A 30 -11.03 7.54 17.84
CA ALA A 30 -10.82 8.27 16.59
C ALA A 30 -9.66 9.28 16.69
N ALA A 31 -9.51 9.97 17.82
CA ALA A 31 -8.40 10.91 18.03
C ALA A 31 -7.02 10.22 18.00
N TYR A 32 -6.90 9.05 18.63
CA TYR A 32 -5.66 8.27 18.62
C TYR A 32 -5.36 7.72 17.22
N PHE A 33 -6.36 7.17 16.54
CA PHE A 33 -6.22 6.71 15.16
C PHE A 33 -5.69 7.83 14.25
N ARG A 34 -6.23 9.05 14.35
CA ARG A 34 -5.73 10.22 13.59
C ARG A 34 -4.26 10.52 13.85
N LEU A 35 -3.79 10.41 15.10
CA LEU A 35 -2.37 10.64 15.43
C LEU A 35 -1.45 9.57 14.82
N VAL A 36 -1.90 8.31 14.82
CA VAL A 36 -1.18 7.20 14.18
C VAL A 36 -1.07 7.44 12.67
N ILE A 37 -2.18 7.80 12.01
CA ILE A 37 -2.20 8.10 10.58
C ILE A 37 -1.29 9.30 10.26
N LYS A 38 -1.37 10.40 11.02
CA LYS A 38 -0.44 11.54 10.87
C LYS A 38 1.03 11.12 10.99
N SER A 39 1.34 10.22 11.92
CA SER A 39 2.70 9.72 12.12
C SER A 39 3.20 8.90 10.93
N LEU A 40 2.35 8.01 10.40
CA LEU A 40 2.66 7.24 9.19
C LEU A 40 2.87 8.15 7.96
N PHE A 41 2.08 9.22 7.81
CA PHE A 41 2.29 10.23 6.78
C PHE A 41 3.64 10.94 6.92
N LYS A 42 4.03 11.34 8.13
CA LYS A 42 5.33 11.96 8.37
C LYS A 42 6.49 11.02 7.98
N ILE A 43 6.37 9.73 8.28
CA ILE A 43 7.34 8.71 7.84
C ILE A 43 7.43 8.70 6.31
N MET A 44 6.28 8.56 5.64
CA MET A 44 6.18 8.49 4.18
C MET A 44 6.83 9.70 3.50
N ASN A 45 6.60 10.91 4.01
CA ASN A 45 7.09 12.15 3.42
C ASN A 45 8.57 12.45 3.73
N SER A 46 9.14 11.84 4.78
CA SER A 46 10.50 12.18 5.25
C SER A 46 11.55 11.12 4.91
N THR A 47 11.18 10.05 4.21
CA THR A 47 12.05 8.90 3.92
C THR A 47 11.90 8.43 2.47
N THR A 48 12.78 7.53 2.03
CA THR A 48 12.80 7.02 0.65
C THR A 48 11.52 6.23 0.33
N PRO A 49 10.68 6.67 -0.62
CA PRO A 49 9.35 6.08 -0.86
C PRO A 49 9.38 4.58 -1.18
N GLN A 50 10.42 4.10 -1.88
CA GLN A 50 10.60 2.68 -2.18
C GLN A 50 10.81 1.83 -0.92
N LYS A 51 11.60 2.32 0.03
CA LYS A 51 11.84 1.63 1.32
C LYS A 51 10.59 1.65 2.19
N VAL A 52 9.85 2.76 2.16
CA VAL A 52 8.56 2.87 2.86
C VAL A 52 7.57 1.87 2.29
N ALA A 53 7.41 1.82 0.98
CA ALA A 53 6.54 0.85 0.32
C ALA A 53 6.90 -0.58 0.72
N LEU A 54 8.18 -0.93 0.71
CA LEU A 54 8.64 -2.25 1.14
C LEU A 54 8.27 -2.55 2.61
N ALA A 55 8.42 -1.58 3.51
CA ALA A 55 8.03 -1.72 4.92
C ALA A 55 6.51 -1.95 5.07
N PHE A 56 5.67 -1.20 4.34
CA PHE A 56 4.21 -1.40 4.37
C PHE A 56 3.81 -2.75 3.78
N ILE A 57 4.45 -3.21 2.71
CA ILE A 57 4.21 -4.54 2.12
C ILE A 57 4.52 -5.63 3.16
N GLN A 58 5.68 -5.54 3.81
CA GLN A 58 6.15 -6.53 4.77
C GLN A 58 5.29 -6.58 6.04
N GLU A 59 4.92 -5.43 6.59
CA GLU A 59 4.24 -5.35 7.89
C GLU A 59 2.71 -5.32 7.78
N GLY A 60 2.18 -4.83 6.67
CA GLY A 60 0.76 -4.58 6.49
C GLY A 60 0.06 -5.48 5.46
N GLY A 61 0.77 -5.91 4.42
CA GLY A 61 0.16 -6.61 3.28
C GLY A 61 -0.61 -7.87 3.68
N LYS A 62 -0.05 -8.70 4.55
CA LYS A 62 -0.63 -9.99 5.00
C LYS A 62 -1.09 -9.98 6.47
N HIS A 63 -1.27 -8.80 7.05
CA HIS A 63 -1.59 -8.70 8.48
C HIS A 63 -2.95 -9.38 8.81
N PRO A 64 -3.10 -10.14 9.91
CA PRO A 64 -4.34 -10.84 10.21
C PRO A 64 -5.53 -9.88 10.46
N ASN A 65 -5.27 -8.74 11.08
CA ASN A 65 -6.28 -7.71 11.32
C ASN A 65 -6.68 -6.97 10.01
N LYS A 66 -7.96 -7.02 9.65
CA LYS A 66 -8.57 -6.33 8.49
C LYS A 66 -8.26 -4.83 8.46
N ALA A 67 -8.44 -4.12 9.58
CA ALA A 67 -8.24 -2.67 9.67
C ALA A 67 -6.78 -2.26 9.44
N THR A 68 -5.83 -3.12 9.85
CA THR A 68 -4.41 -2.93 9.56
C THR A 68 -4.10 -3.09 8.07
N ARG A 69 -4.64 -4.14 7.42
CA ARG A 69 -4.49 -4.33 5.97
C ARG A 69 -5.09 -3.18 5.17
N GLU A 70 -6.29 -2.75 5.54
CA GLU A 70 -6.94 -1.57 4.95
C GLU A 70 -6.08 -0.31 5.06
N THR A 71 -5.46 -0.08 6.23
CA THR A 71 -4.57 1.08 6.42
C THR A 71 -3.33 0.97 5.54
N ALA A 72 -2.70 -0.20 5.51
CA ALA A 72 -1.52 -0.44 4.67
C ALA A 72 -1.82 -0.31 3.18
N ALA A 73 -2.96 -0.84 2.73
CA ALA A 73 -3.40 -0.77 1.33
C ALA A 73 -3.61 0.68 0.88
N GLN A 74 -4.17 1.53 1.74
CA GLN A 74 -4.38 2.94 1.42
C GLN A 74 -3.06 3.71 1.31
N PHE A 75 -2.11 3.49 2.21
CA PHE A 75 -0.76 4.07 2.10
C PHE A 75 -0.02 3.57 0.86
N LEU A 76 -0.11 2.27 0.55
CA LEU A 76 0.52 1.69 -0.63
C LEU A 76 -0.10 2.19 -1.93
N ALA A 77 -1.42 2.40 -1.99
CA ALA A 77 -2.06 3.03 -3.14
C ALA A 77 -1.55 4.47 -3.36
N LEU A 78 -1.40 5.24 -2.28
CA LEU A 78 -0.85 6.61 -2.36
C LEU A 78 0.63 6.60 -2.79
N LEU A 79 1.44 5.72 -2.22
CA LEU A 79 2.85 5.56 -2.58
C LEU A 79 3.02 5.12 -4.03
N THR A 80 2.19 4.21 -4.52
CA THR A 80 2.24 3.73 -5.91
C THR A 80 1.96 4.87 -6.88
N VAL A 81 0.95 5.70 -6.59
CA VAL A 81 0.65 6.91 -7.37
C VAL A 81 1.82 7.91 -7.31
N THR A 82 2.42 8.11 -6.14
CA THR A 82 3.54 9.05 -5.95
C THR A 82 4.82 8.60 -6.65
N LEU A 83 5.11 7.30 -6.63
CA LEU A 83 6.25 6.70 -7.31
C LEU A 83 6.06 6.69 -8.84
N GLY A 84 4.82 6.49 -9.30
CA GLY A 84 4.52 6.25 -10.69
C GLY A 84 4.93 4.84 -11.17
N PRO A 85 4.59 4.48 -12.42
CA PRO A 85 4.82 3.13 -12.97
C PRO A 85 6.29 2.74 -13.01
N SER A 86 7.16 3.66 -13.41
CA SER A 86 8.60 3.38 -13.55
C SER A 86 9.23 3.12 -12.18
N ASN A 87 9.12 4.04 -11.22
CA ASN A 87 9.81 3.86 -9.93
C ASN A 87 9.23 2.74 -9.06
N SER A 88 7.97 2.37 -9.29
CA SER A 88 7.35 1.22 -8.60
C SER A 88 7.90 -0.13 -9.08
N LEU A 89 8.30 -0.23 -10.35
CA LEU A 89 8.66 -1.50 -11.00
C LEU A 89 10.08 -1.57 -11.57
N THR A 90 10.85 -0.48 -11.56
CA THR A 90 12.23 -0.46 -12.09
C THR A 90 13.21 -1.16 -11.16
N SER A 91 12.99 -1.09 -9.84
CA SER A 91 13.84 -1.79 -8.88
C SER A 91 13.44 -3.25 -8.76
N HIS A 92 14.35 -4.17 -9.07
CA HIS A 92 14.16 -5.61 -8.84
C HIS A 92 13.78 -5.94 -7.39
N ILE A 93 14.21 -5.11 -6.43
CA ILE A 93 13.89 -5.29 -5.01
C ILE A 93 12.42 -4.99 -4.73
N LEU A 94 11.81 -4.02 -5.42
CA LEU A 94 10.45 -3.57 -5.14
C LEU A 94 9.40 -4.16 -6.10
N ALA A 95 9.75 -4.41 -7.36
CA ALA A 95 8.81 -4.79 -8.41
C ALA A 95 7.99 -6.04 -8.04
N GLY A 96 8.68 -7.13 -7.67
CA GLY A 96 8.04 -8.38 -7.27
C GLY A 96 7.15 -8.23 -6.03
N PRO A 97 7.65 -7.68 -4.91
CA PRO A 97 6.83 -7.42 -3.73
C PRO A 97 5.61 -6.53 -4.01
N MET A 98 5.77 -5.49 -4.83
CA MET A 98 4.68 -4.57 -5.17
C MET A 98 3.58 -5.28 -5.97
N ILE A 99 3.94 -6.03 -7.02
CA ILE A 99 3.00 -6.80 -7.85
C ILE A 99 2.27 -7.84 -7.00
N LYS A 100 3.00 -8.61 -6.19
CA LYS A 100 2.42 -9.64 -5.31
C LYS A 100 1.47 -9.04 -4.29
N CYS A 101 1.84 -7.92 -3.66
CA CYS A 101 1.02 -7.25 -2.67
C CYS A 101 -0.24 -6.64 -3.30
N ALA A 102 -0.11 -5.97 -4.45
CA ALA A 102 -1.25 -5.41 -5.17
C ALA A 102 -2.23 -6.50 -5.61
N ALA A 103 -1.72 -7.62 -6.15
CA ALA A 103 -2.54 -8.78 -6.51
C ALA A 103 -3.28 -9.29 -5.27
N GLN A 104 -2.58 -9.51 -4.16
CA GLN A 104 -3.20 -9.95 -2.92
C GLN A 104 -4.33 -9.00 -2.45
N PHE A 105 -4.14 -7.69 -2.59
CA PHE A 105 -5.19 -6.72 -2.23
C PHE A 105 -6.42 -6.84 -3.12
N VAL A 106 -6.26 -7.08 -4.42
CA VAL A 106 -7.38 -7.28 -5.37
C VAL A 106 -8.27 -8.46 -4.96
N PHE A 107 -7.69 -9.50 -4.34
CA PHE A 107 -8.42 -10.67 -3.85
C PHE A 107 -8.78 -10.59 -2.35
N ASP A 108 -8.59 -9.45 -1.68
CA ASP A 108 -8.88 -9.32 -0.23
C ASP A 108 -10.40 -9.34 0.05
N CYS A 109 -10.80 -9.81 1.22
CA CYS A 109 -12.19 -9.79 1.66
C CYS A 109 -12.73 -8.36 1.87
N SER A 110 -11.88 -7.38 2.17
CA SER A 110 -12.27 -5.98 2.34
C SER A 110 -12.43 -5.25 1.01
N ALA A 111 -13.60 -4.66 0.77
CA ALA A 111 -13.86 -3.85 -0.42
C ALA A 111 -12.90 -2.66 -0.55
N LEU A 112 -12.57 -2.00 0.56
CA LEU A 112 -11.60 -0.89 0.58
C LEU A 112 -10.20 -1.35 0.14
N THR A 113 -9.75 -2.50 0.65
CA THR A 113 -8.46 -3.09 0.27
C THR A 113 -8.45 -3.46 -1.22
N ARG A 114 -9.51 -4.11 -1.72
CA ARG A 114 -9.65 -4.43 -3.16
C ARG A 114 -9.57 -3.19 -4.03
N HIS A 115 -10.28 -2.13 -3.65
CA HIS A 115 -10.25 -0.87 -4.37
C HIS A 115 -8.85 -0.23 -4.37
N CYS A 116 -8.12 -0.28 -3.25
CA CYS A 116 -6.72 0.16 -3.20
C CYS A 116 -5.84 -0.67 -4.13
N GLY A 117 -6.01 -2.00 -4.16
CA GLY A 117 -5.31 -2.89 -5.09
C GLY A 117 -5.59 -2.53 -6.56
N LYS A 118 -6.85 -2.30 -6.92
CA LYS A 118 -7.23 -1.82 -8.26
C LYS A 118 -6.55 -0.50 -8.61
N ARG A 119 -6.53 0.44 -7.67
CA ARG A 119 -5.89 1.75 -7.85
C ARG A 119 -4.36 1.64 -8.02
N MET A 120 -3.72 0.70 -7.34
CA MET A 120 -2.31 0.38 -7.58
C MET A 120 -2.12 -0.16 -9.01
N PHE A 121 -2.92 -1.12 -9.46
CA PHE A 121 -2.80 -1.67 -10.81
C PHE A 121 -3.07 -0.66 -11.94
N GLN A 122 -3.97 0.31 -11.75
CA GLN A 122 -4.15 1.41 -12.70
C GLN A 122 -2.84 2.16 -12.99
N VAL A 123 -1.97 2.30 -11.98
CA VAL A 123 -0.64 2.89 -12.16
C VAL A 123 0.34 1.86 -12.72
N LEU A 124 0.43 0.67 -12.11
CA LEU A 124 1.43 -0.34 -12.48
C LEU A 124 1.30 -0.82 -13.94
N MET A 125 0.07 -0.97 -14.44
CA MET A 125 -0.22 -1.39 -15.81
C MET A 125 0.24 -0.38 -16.87
N SER A 126 0.51 0.87 -16.48
CA SER A 126 1.06 1.89 -17.38
C SER A 126 2.57 1.68 -17.65
N ASN A 127 3.22 0.73 -16.96
CA ASN A 127 4.62 0.38 -17.22
C ASN A 127 4.72 -0.56 -18.44
N PRO A 128 5.57 -0.27 -19.45
CA PRO A 128 5.73 -1.12 -20.63
C PRO A 128 6.14 -2.57 -20.33
N ASN A 129 6.85 -2.80 -19.22
CA ASN A 129 7.31 -4.12 -18.80
C ASN A 129 6.33 -4.84 -17.87
N PHE A 130 5.16 -4.26 -17.61
CA PHE A 130 4.22 -4.79 -16.61
C PHE A 130 3.83 -6.24 -16.87
N GLU A 131 3.42 -6.59 -18.10
CA GLU A 131 2.95 -7.95 -18.41
C GLU A 131 4.02 -9.01 -18.12
N LYS A 132 5.25 -8.76 -18.57
CA LYS A 132 6.40 -9.64 -18.29
C LYS A 132 6.67 -9.77 -16.79
N LEU A 133 6.61 -8.65 -16.05
CA LEU A 133 6.84 -8.66 -14.60
C LEU A 133 5.70 -9.35 -13.84
N LYS A 134 4.45 -9.19 -14.30
CA LYS A 134 3.26 -9.84 -13.75
C LYS A 134 3.38 -11.35 -13.86
N GLU A 135 3.69 -11.86 -15.06
CA GLU A 135 3.86 -13.29 -15.31
C GLU A 135 5.06 -13.89 -14.55
N HIS A 136 6.12 -13.11 -14.37
CA HIS A 136 7.29 -13.56 -13.62
C HIS A 136 7.03 -13.66 -12.11
N HIS A 137 6.13 -12.84 -11.56
CA HIS A 137 5.95 -12.73 -10.11
C HIS A 137 4.65 -13.33 -9.56
N LEU A 138 3.65 -13.59 -10.40
CA LEU A 138 2.38 -14.21 -10.00
C LEU A 138 2.30 -15.64 -10.52
N ASP A 139 1.56 -16.50 -9.81
CA ASP A 139 1.19 -17.80 -10.36
C ASP A 139 0.18 -17.65 -11.52
N ILE A 140 0.11 -18.67 -12.37
CA ILE A 140 -0.68 -18.66 -13.60
C ILE A 140 -2.16 -18.35 -13.33
N ASN A 141 -2.74 -18.94 -12.29
CA ASN A 141 -4.15 -18.75 -11.96
C ASN A 141 -4.43 -17.32 -11.50
N THR A 142 -3.59 -16.78 -10.61
CA THR A 142 -3.71 -15.39 -10.15
C THR A 142 -3.53 -14.43 -11.33
N ALA A 143 -2.52 -14.63 -12.18
CA ALA A 143 -2.23 -13.76 -13.32
C ALA A 143 -3.37 -13.72 -14.34
N GLN A 144 -4.00 -14.87 -14.63
CA GLN A 144 -5.12 -14.98 -15.57
C GLN A 144 -6.41 -14.38 -15.01
N ASN A 145 -6.69 -14.56 -13.72
CA ASN A 145 -7.92 -14.07 -13.11
C ASN A 145 -7.86 -12.59 -12.75
N LEU A 146 -6.66 -12.02 -12.60
CA LEU A 146 -6.45 -10.65 -12.14
C LEU A 146 -7.26 -9.62 -12.94
N ILE A 147 -7.20 -9.66 -14.28
CA ILE A 147 -7.90 -8.69 -15.14
C ILE A 147 -9.42 -8.78 -14.94
N LYS A 148 -9.97 -10.00 -14.94
CA LYS A 148 -11.40 -10.23 -14.72
C LYS A 148 -11.87 -9.66 -13.37
N VAL A 149 -11.10 -9.89 -12.31
CA VAL A 149 -11.43 -9.37 -10.98
C VAL A 149 -11.30 -7.85 -10.91
N LEU A 150 -10.28 -7.27 -11.56
CA LEU A 150 -10.11 -5.82 -11.64
C LEU A 150 -11.31 -5.13 -12.30
N GLU A 151 -11.88 -5.73 -13.35
CA GLU A 151 -13.08 -5.23 -14.02
C GLU A 151 -14.32 -5.28 -13.11
N GLN A 152 -14.43 -6.32 -12.27
CA GLN A 152 -15.55 -6.52 -11.34
C GLN A 152 -15.50 -5.64 -10.10
N ILE A 153 -14.34 -5.11 -9.70
CA ILE A 153 -14.25 -4.23 -8.52
C ILE A 153 -14.96 -2.90 -8.82
N GLU A 154 -16.12 -2.70 -8.17
CA GLU A 154 -16.85 -1.45 -8.22
C GLU A 154 -16.04 -0.30 -7.62
N THR A 155 -16.11 0.86 -8.28
CA THR A 155 -15.47 2.10 -7.81
C THR A 155 -16.44 3.04 -7.10
N LYS A 156 -17.75 2.76 -7.16
CA LYS A 156 -18.81 3.54 -6.50
C LYS A 156 -18.93 3.09 -5.04
N GLY A 157 -19.10 4.05 -4.11
CA GLY A 157 -19.38 3.77 -2.68
C GLY A 157 -18.17 3.62 -1.75
N VAL A 158 -16.93 3.53 -2.26
CA VAL A 158 -15.72 3.40 -1.41
C VAL A 158 -15.20 4.74 -0.86
N SER A 159 -15.80 5.86 -1.29
CA SER A 159 -15.36 7.23 -0.99
C SER A 159 -15.33 7.60 0.49
N GLU A 160 -16.08 6.90 1.35
CA GLU A 160 -16.26 7.27 2.75
C GLU A 160 -15.16 6.71 3.69
N GLU A 161 -14.39 5.71 3.25
CA GLU A 161 -13.39 5.04 4.12
C GLU A 161 -11.93 5.36 3.80
N PHE A 162 -11.68 6.20 2.79
CA PHE A 162 -10.32 6.64 2.50
C PHE A 162 -9.74 7.45 3.67
N LEU A 163 -8.48 7.15 4.04
CA LEU A 163 -7.70 7.86 5.04
C LEU A 163 -7.96 9.35 4.83
N PRO A 164 -8.44 10.10 5.84
CA PRO A 164 -9.02 11.39 5.56
C PRO A 164 -7.92 12.29 5.00
N ILE A 165 -7.93 12.48 3.68
CA ILE A 165 -6.90 13.25 2.97
C ILE A 165 -6.95 14.71 3.47
N LYS A 166 -8.10 15.14 3.98
CA LYS A 166 -8.30 16.43 4.66
C LYS A 166 -7.55 16.58 6.00
N ILE A 167 -7.03 15.50 6.61
CA ILE A 167 -6.17 15.58 7.81
C ILE A 167 -4.72 15.96 7.44
N ILE A 168 -4.42 16.04 6.14
CA ILE A 168 -3.07 16.25 5.57
C ILE A 168 -2.79 17.74 5.31
N LYS A 169 -3.82 18.61 5.34
CA LYS A 169 -3.64 20.07 5.24
C LYS A 169 -3.70 20.73 6.60
#